data_AF-A0A9E3U716-F1
#
_entry.id   AF-A0A9E3U716-F1
#
_cell.length_a   1.000
_cell.length_b   1.000
_cell.length_c   1.000
_cell.angle_alpha   90.00
_cell.angle_beta   90.00
_cell.angle_gamma   90.00
#
_symmetry.space_group_name_H-M   'P 1'
#
loop_
_entity.id
_entity.type
_entity.pdbx_description
1 polymer ?
#
loop_
_entity_poly.entity_id
_entity_poly.type
_entity_poly.pdbx_seq_one_letter_code
_entity_poly.pdbx_strand_id
1 'polypeptide(L)'
;MKPLLTSFDRWVAENNIPTSFEYSKGWWDYVELVQRFAHKFDVTDVAVIGHYIVSTPPPEERLPMPAVALVGDGVTVALKWDFGAACRWPREWTVSVRRRSPYRGPLFGLFDPNIDLRVEGVDGLAPDHLFGPYRENPAEFTCEVEDEWDVTTLLRFVFHEP
;
A
#
# COMPACT_ATOMS: atom_id res chain seq x y z
N MET A 1 0.07 -24.39 -12.70
CA MET A 1 -0.90 -24.08 -11.61
C MET A 1 -1.81 -22.97 -12.12
N LYS A 2 -3.13 -23.11 -12.01
CA LYS A 2 -4.03 -21.95 -12.23
C LYS A 2 -3.79 -20.96 -11.08
N PRO A 3 -3.60 -19.67 -11.33
CA PRO A 3 -3.53 -18.71 -10.24
C PRO A 3 -4.87 -18.77 -9.50
N LEU A 4 -4.81 -18.97 -8.17
CA LEU A 4 -5.97 -18.76 -7.31
C LEU A 4 -6.37 -17.30 -7.49
N LEU A 5 -7.60 -17.06 -7.95
CA LEU A 5 -8.13 -15.72 -8.09
C LEU A 5 -8.15 -15.08 -6.69
N THR A 6 -7.32 -14.07 -6.46
CA THR A 6 -7.21 -13.42 -5.16
C THR A 6 -8.44 -12.57 -4.90
N SER A 7 -8.65 -12.15 -3.65
CA SER A 7 -9.72 -11.17 -3.36
C SER A 7 -9.52 -9.86 -4.11
N PHE A 8 -8.26 -9.50 -4.39
CA PHE A 8 -7.88 -8.35 -5.20
C PHE A 8 -8.33 -8.48 -6.65
N ASP A 9 -8.07 -9.62 -7.30
CA ASP A 9 -8.51 -9.84 -8.69
C ASP A 9 -10.04 -9.74 -8.82
N ARG A 10 -10.77 -10.26 -7.83
CA ARG A 10 -12.24 -10.13 -7.79
C ARG A 10 -12.66 -8.68 -7.65
N TRP A 11 -12.05 -7.94 -6.72
CA TRP A 11 -12.38 -6.54 -6.51
C TRP A 11 -12.11 -5.69 -7.75
N VAL A 12 -10.98 -5.91 -8.44
CA VAL A 12 -10.62 -5.25 -9.70
C VAL A 12 -11.67 -5.52 -10.78
N ALA A 13 -12.15 -6.76 -10.90
CA ALA A 13 -13.20 -7.12 -11.86
C ALA A 13 -14.56 -6.45 -11.53
N GLU A 14 -14.90 -6.32 -10.25
CA GLU A 14 -16.17 -5.74 -9.77
C GLU A 14 -16.17 -4.21 -9.78
N ASN A 15 -15.01 -3.57 -9.66
CA ASN A 15 -14.84 -2.11 -9.50
C ASN A 15 -14.07 -1.48 -10.66
N ASN A 16 -14.14 -2.08 -11.85
CA ASN A 16 -13.51 -1.55 -13.04
C ASN A 16 -14.04 -0.14 -13.36
N ILE A 17 -13.15 0.75 -13.80
CA ILE A 17 -13.49 2.14 -14.07
C ILE A 17 -13.84 2.37 -15.55
N PRO A 18 -14.68 3.36 -15.87
CA PRO A 18 -15.00 3.67 -17.26
C PRO A 18 -13.75 4.09 -18.05
N THR A 19 -13.64 3.65 -19.31
CA THR A 19 -12.53 4.04 -20.21
C THR A 19 -12.55 5.53 -20.57
N SER A 20 -13.62 6.25 -20.24
CA SER A 20 -13.74 7.70 -20.42
C SER A 20 -13.01 8.52 -19.37
N PHE A 21 -12.51 7.88 -18.29
CA PHE A 21 -11.83 8.59 -17.21
C PHE A 21 -10.42 8.99 -17.65
N GLU A 22 -10.11 10.28 -17.56
CA GLU A 22 -8.80 10.83 -17.95
C GLU A 22 -7.66 10.32 -17.05
N TYR A 23 -7.97 10.06 -15.78
CA TYR A 23 -7.01 9.55 -14.80
C TYR A 23 -7.04 8.01 -14.68
N SER A 24 -7.69 7.32 -15.61
CA SER A 24 -7.76 5.85 -15.62
C SER A 24 -6.39 5.16 -15.63
N LYS A 25 -5.36 5.82 -16.17
CA LYS A 25 -3.99 5.31 -16.15
C LYS A 25 -3.50 5.07 -14.72
N GLY A 26 -3.73 6.01 -13.79
CA GLY A 26 -3.27 5.86 -12.40
C GLY A 26 -3.91 4.66 -11.71
N TRP A 27 -5.19 4.40 -12.00
CA TRP A 27 -5.87 3.21 -11.49
C TRP A 27 -5.25 1.91 -12.02
N TRP A 28 -5.00 1.82 -13.33
CA TRP A 28 -4.37 0.64 -13.92
C TRP A 28 -2.91 0.46 -13.50
N ASP A 29 -2.16 1.56 -13.37
CA ASP A 29 -0.79 1.53 -12.85
C ASP A 29 -0.75 0.91 -11.45
N TYR A 30 -1.70 1.27 -10.56
CA TYR A 30 -1.80 0.68 -9.23
C TYR A 30 -2.06 -0.83 -9.30
N VAL A 31 -3.00 -1.25 -10.15
CA VAL A 31 -3.35 -2.66 -10.32
C VAL A 31 -2.16 -3.48 -10.79
N GLU A 32 -1.47 -3.00 -11.82
CA GLU A 32 -0.26 -3.63 -12.33
C GLU A 32 0.84 -3.67 -11.27
N LEU A 33 1.00 -2.59 -10.49
CA LEU A 33 2.04 -2.49 -9.48
C LEU A 33 1.83 -3.49 -8.35
N VAL A 34 0.60 -3.62 -7.84
CA VAL A 34 0.25 -4.63 -6.82
C VAL A 34 0.52 -6.04 -7.34
N GLN A 35 0.15 -6.33 -8.59
CA GLN A 35 0.44 -7.64 -9.22
C GLN A 35 1.94 -7.89 -9.36
N ARG A 36 2.72 -6.87 -9.75
CA ARG A 36 4.19 -6.97 -9.85
C ARG A 36 4.83 -7.18 -8.49
N PHE A 37 4.38 -6.50 -7.44
CA PHE A 37 4.86 -6.74 -6.08
C PHE A 37 4.54 -8.15 -5.61
N ALA A 38 3.31 -8.62 -5.84
CA ALA A 38 2.91 -9.96 -5.45
C ALA A 38 3.82 -11.03 -6.09
N HIS A 39 4.10 -10.89 -7.39
CA HIS A 39 5.01 -11.78 -8.10
C HIS A 39 6.48 -11.63 -7.66
N LYS A 40 6.96 -10.41 -7.43
CA LYS A 40 8.39 -10.13 -7.16
C LYS A 40 8.84 -10.54 -5.75
N PHE A 41 7.92 -10.52 -4.78
CA PHE A 41 8.22 -10.79 -3.37
C PHE A 41 7.62 -12.12 -2.88
N ASP A 42 7.27 -13.02 -3.82
CA ASP A 42 6.71 -14.35 -3.53
C ASP A 42 5.53 -14.31 -2.55
N VAL A 43 4.67 -13.31 -2.72
CA VAL A 43 3.48 -13.08 -1.89
C VAL A 43 2.51 -14.25 -2.08
N THR A 44 2.00 -14.79 -0.97
CA THR A 44 1.10 -15.95 -0.96
C THR A 44 -0.36 -15.57 -1.16
N ASP A 45 -0.76 -14.35 -0.77
CA ASP A 45 -2.10 -13.80 -1.00
C ASP A 45 -2.10 -12.27 -1.08
N VAL A 46 -3.05 -11.73 -1.87
CA VAL A 46 -3.35 -10.29 -1.93
C VAL A 46 -4.79 -10.07 -1.47
N ALA A 47 -4.92 -9.51 -0.27
CA ALA A 47 -6.20 -9.23 0.35
C ALA A 47 -6.64 -7.78 0.12
N VAL A 48 -7.88 -7.53 -0.28
CA VAL A 48 -8.46 -6.17 -0.17
C VAL A 48 -8.91 -5.96 1.26
N ILE A 49 -8.26 -5.06 1.97
CA ILE A 49 -8.51 -4.76 3.38
C ILE A 49 -9.30 -3.48 3.58
N GLY A 50 -9.53 -2.72 2.53
CA GLY A 50 -10.36 -1.52 2.56
C GLY A 50 -10.44 -0.86 1.20
N HIS A 51 -11.13 0.27 1.13
CA HIS A 51 -11.24 1.06 -0.10
C HIS A 51 -11.38 2.54 0.24
N TYR A 52 -10.99 3.40 -0.68
CA TYR A 52 -11.13 4.85 -0.58
C TYR A 52 -11.44 5.42 -1.96
N ILE A 53 -11.85 6.69 -1.97
CA ILE A 53 -12.09 7.42 -3.21
C ILE A 53 -10.98 8.45 -3.36
N VAL A 54 -10.23 8.37 -4.46
CA VAL A 54 -9.31 9.43 -4.88
C VAL A 54 -10.11 10.43 -5.71
N SER A 55 -10.11 11.69 -5.29
CA SER A 55 -10.62 12.81 -6.08
C SER A 55 -9.48 13.38 -6.91
N THR A 56 -9.64 13.37 -8.24
CA THR A 56 -8.62 13.90 -9.14
C THR A 56 -8.75 15.41 -9.30
N PRO A 57 -7.65 16.12 -9.65
CA PRO A 57 -7.76 17.48 -10.18
C PRO A 57 -8.65 17.53 -11.42
N PRO A 58 -9.13 18.71 -11.85
CA PRO A 58 -10.02 18.85 -13.01
C PRO A 58 -9.50 18.15 -14.28
N PRO A 59 -10.35 17.37 -15.01
CA PRO A 59 -11.75 17.09 -14.70
C PRO A 59 -11.90 16.25 -13.43
N GLU A 60 -12.80 16.67 -12.54
CA GLU A 60 -12.99 16.01 -11.25
C GLU A 60 -13.61 14.62 -11.46
N GLU A 61 -12.80 13.59 -11.23
CA GLU A 61 -13.19 12.20 -11.26
C GLU A 61 -13.07 11.61 -9.86
N ARG A 62 -13.94 10.63 -9.56
CA ARG A 62 -13.93 9.90 -8.30
C ARG A 62 -13.51 8.47 -8.59
N LEU A 63 -12.24 8.17 -8.32
CA LEU A 63 -11.64 6.89 -8.58
C LEU A 63 -11.73 5.99 -7.34
N PRO A 64 -12.43 4.85 -7.39
CA PRO A 64 -12.39 3.87 -6.33
C PRO A 64 -11.02 3.19 -6.33
N MET A 65 -10.33 3.24 -5.19
CA MET A 65 -9.02 2.62 -5.00
C MET A 65 -9.10 1.61 -3.85
N PRO A 66 -8.55 0.39 -3.99
CA PRO A 66 -8.48 -0.54 -2.89
C PRO A 66 -7.24 -0.26 -2.04
N ALA A 67 -7.37 -0.42 -0.72
CA ALA A 67 -6.23 -0.65 0.16
C ALA A 67 -6.00 -2.17 0.21
N VAL A 68 -4.78 -2.61 -0.05
CA VAL A 68 -4.45 -4.03 -0.19
C VAL A 68 -3.44 -4.47 0.84
N ALA A 69 -3.54 -5.73 1.31
CA ALA A 69 -2.50 -6.38 2.10
C ALA A 69 -1.81 -7.47 1.27
N LEU A 70 -0.50 -7.33 1.13
CA LEU A 70 0.41 -8.35 0.61
C LEU A 70 0.78 -9.29 1.76
N VAL A 71 0.41 -10.56 1.67
CA VAL A 71 0.63 -11.57 2.71
C VAL A 71 1.75 -12.53 2.28
N GLY A 72 2.77 -12.69 3.10
CA GLY A 72 3.84 -13.68 2.94
C GLY A 72 4.02 -14.54 4.19
N ASP A 73 5.05 -15.38 4.24
CA ASP A 73 5.33 -16.17 5.45
C ASP A 73 5.83 -15.27 6.59
N GLY A 74 4.97 -15.07 7.60
CA GLY A 74 5.31 -14.29 8.79
C GLY A 74 5.44 -12.78 8.53
N VAL A 75 4.97 -12.29 7.38
CA VAL A 75 4.95 -10.86 7.04
C VAL A 75 3.62 -10.50 6.37
N THR A 76 3.11 -9.32 6.69
CA THR A 76 1.93 -8.71 6.06
C THR A 76 2.24 -7.24 5.84
N VAL A 77 2.09 -6.77 4.60
CA VAL A 77 2.29 -5.36 4.25
C VAL A 77 1.03 -4.81 3.61
N ALA A 78 0.40 -3.87 4.28
CA ALA A 78 -0.71 -3.11 3.73
C ALA A 78 -0.21 -1.90 2.93
N LEU A 79 -0.81 -1.65 1.77
CA LEU A 79 -0.49 -0.59 0.84
C LEU A 79 -1.74 0.25 0.54
N LYS A 80 -1.62 1.57 0.67
CA LYS A 80 -2.57 2.58 0.19
C LYS A 80 -1.78 3.58 -0.65
N TRP A 81 -2.23 3.85 -1.87
CA TRP A 81 -1.64 4.86 -2.76
C TRP A 81 -2.61 5.99 -3.09
N ASP A 82 -2.19 7.22 -2.81
CA ASP A 82 -2.98 8.43 -2.98
C ASP A 82 -2.32 9.39 -3.98
N PHE A 83 -2.36 9.03 -5.27
CA PHE A 83 -1.76 9.83 -6.34
C PHE A 83 -2.53 11.12 -6.65
N GLY A 84 -3.76 11.28 -6.14
CA GLY A 84 -4.59 12.47 -6.35
C GLY A 84 -4.43 13.54 -5.26
N ALA A 85 -3.80 13.19 -4.13
CA ALA A 85 -3.68 14.08 -2.98
C ALA A 85 -2.61 15.16 -3.19
N ALA A 86 -2.96 16.22 -3.92
CA ALA A 86 -2.21 17.48 -3.91
C ALA A 86 -2.01 18.05 -2.49
N CYS A 87 -2.80 17.60 -1.50
CA CYS A 87 -2.76 18.04 -0.11
C CYS A 87 -1.66 17.38 0.75
N ARG A 88 -1.11 16.22 0.36
CA ARG A 88 -0.10 15.46 1.14
C ARG A 88 1.22 15.24 0.39
N TRP A 89 1.38 15.84 -0.79
CA TRP A 89 2.64 15.80 -1.54
C TRP A 89 3.84 16.22 -0.68
N PRO A 90 4.97 15.48 -0.70
CA PRO A 90 5.34 14.44 -1.66
C PRO A 90 4.97 13.00 -1.25
N ARG A 91 4.23 12.79 -0.16
CA ARG A 91 4.02 11.43 0.41
C ARG A 91 2.75 10.79 -0.13
N GLU A 92 2.92 9.97 -1.16
CA GLU A 92 1.81 9.36 -1.89
C GLU A 92 1.40 7.99 -1.31
N TRP A 93 2.29 7.34 -0.58
CA TRP A 93 2.08 5.96 -0.12
C TRP A 93 1.98 5.88 1.39
N THR A 94 0.90 5.27 1.89
CA THR A 94 0.83 4.78 3.26
C THR A 94 1.09 3.28 3.26
N VAL A 95 2.10 2.87 4.03
CA VAL A 95 2.52 1.47 4.13
C VAL A 95 2.45 1.03 5.58
N SER A 96 1.76 -0.08 5.85
CA SER A 96 1.73 -0.67 7.19
C SER A 96 2.29 -2.06 7.18
N VAL A 97 3.23 -2.33 8.08
CA VAL A 97 3.99 -3.56 8.13
C VAL A 97 3.66 -4.28 9.43
N ARG A 98 3.38 -5.57 9.35
CA ARG A 98 3.38 -6.50 10.47
C ARG A 98 4.26 -7.69 10.11
N ARG A 99 5.30 -7.97 10.89
CA ARG A 99 6.21 -9.12 10.67
C ARG A 99 6.53 -9.83 11.98
N ARG A 100 6.83 -11.13 11.90
CA ARG A 100 7.13 -11.99 13.06
C ARG A 100 8.44 -11.61 13.76
N SER A 101 9.45 -11.21 13.00
CA SER A 101 10.76 -10.75 13.50
C SER A 101 11.00 -9.34 12.99
N PRO A 102 11.37 -8.34 13.80
CA PRO A 102 11.59 -6.96 13.33
C PRO A 102 12.79 -6.83 12.40
N TYR A 103 12.70 -5.96 11.39
CA TYR A 103 13.88 -5.47 10.67
C TYR A 103 14.72 -4.61 11.63
N ARG A 104 16.04 -4.80 11.65
CA ARG A 104 16.97 -4.01 12.49
C ARG A 104 18.05 -3.28 11.71
N GLY A 105 18.01 -3.34 10.38
CA GLY A 105 18.96 -2.63 9.54
C GLY A 105 18.68 -1.12 9.46
N PRO A 106 19.58 -0.37 8.82
CA PRO A 106 19.37 1.05 8.56
C PRO A 106 18.14 1.28 7.67
N LEU A 107 17.39 2.35 7.97
CA LEU A 107 16.25 2.81 7.17
C LEU A 107 16.67 3.68 5.98
N PHE A 108 17.92 4.13 5.92
CA PHE A 108 18.46 4.99 4.85
C PHE A 108 17.64 6.26 4.54
N GLY A 109 16.89 6.77 5.51
CA GLY A 109 16.05 7.96 5.32
C GLY A 109 14.75 7.69 4.55
N LEU A 110 14.36 6.43 4.36
CA LEU A 110 13.17 6.02 3.60
C LEU A 110 11.86 6.62 4.13
N PHE A 111 11.77 6.82 5.43
CA PHE A 111 10.66 7.48 6.11
C PHE A 111 11.10 7.98 7.48
N ASP A 112 10.30 8.86 8.10
CA ASP A 112 10.54 9.31 9.48
C ASP A 112 10.03 8.25 10.49
N PRO A 113 10.90 7.65 11.31
CA PRO A 113 10.51 6.58 12.23
C PRO A 113 9.67 7.05 13.42
N ASN A 114 9.46 8.36 13.60
CA ASN A 114 8.73 8.93 14.74
C ASN A 114 7.28 9.32 14.40
N ILE A 115 6.88 9.28 13.12
CA ILE A 115 5.55 9.73 12.70
C ILE A 115 4.49 8.73 13.13
N ASP A 116 3.47 9.23 13.82
CA ASP A 116 2.30 8.46 14.24
C ASP A 116 1.06 8.84 13.42
N LEU A 117 0.78 8.04 12.40
CA LEU A 117 -0.34 8.26 11.48
C LEU A 117 -1.71 7.95 12.09
N ARG A 118 -1.76 7.32 13.28
CA ARG A 118 -3.01 7.09 14.02
C ARG A 118 -3.68 8.40 14.44
N VAL A 119 -2.86 9.42 14.72
CA VAL A 119 -3.34 10.75 15.14
C VAL A 119 -3.99 11.51 13.98
N GLU A 120 -3.48 11.30 12.76
CA GLU A 120 -3.95 12.01 11.57
C GLU A 120 -5.22 11.41 10.96
N GLY A 121 -5.46 10.12 11.19
CA GLY A 121 -6.57 9.38 10.60
C GLY A 121 -6.32 9.07 9.11
N VAL A 122 -5.95 7.83 8.81
CA VAL A 122 -5.74 7.38 7.43
C VAL A 122 -7.05 6.78 6.91
N ASP A 123 -7.68 7.46 5.94
CA ASP A 123 -8.91 6.95 5.32
C ASP A 123 -8.66 5.70 4.46
N GLY A 124 -9.68 4.85 4.36
CA GLY A 124 -9.70 3.65 3.52
C GLY A 124 -8.84 2.47 3.97
N LEU A 125 -7.94 2.66 4.95
CA LEU A 125 -7.18 1.58 5.56
C LEU A 125 -7.96 1.01 6.74
N ALA A 126 -8.09 -0.33 6.83
CA ALA A 126 -8.77 -0.93 7.97
C ALA A 126 -8.04 -0.63 9.30
N PRO A 127 -8.78 -0.41 10.41
CA PRO A 127 -8.17 -0.04 11.69
C PRO A 127 -7.14 -1.03 12.23
N ASP A 128 -7.29 -2.32 11.95
CA ASP A 128 -6.37 -3.39 12.35
C ASP A 128 -5.09 -3.47 11.49
N HIS A 129 -5.00 -2.59 10.49
CA HIS A 129 -3.84 -2.35 9.64
C HIS A 129 -3.24 -0.95 9.83
N LEU A 130 -3.70 -0.15 10.79
CA LEU A 130 -3.11 1.14 11.14
C LEU A 130 -2.36 1.04 12.47
N PHE A 131 -1.03 1.04 12.41
CA PHE A 131 -0.12 0.83 13.53
C PHE A 131 0.57 2.12 13.97
N GLY A 132 1.30 2.03 15.09
CA GLY A 132 2.11 3.13 15.59
C GLY A 132 3.39 3.38 14.76
N PRO A 133 4.22 4.34 15.20
CA PRO A 133 5.49 4.66 14.55
C PRO A 133 6.49 3.49 14.64
N TYR A 134 7.38 3.39 13.65
CA TYR A 134 8.45 2.39 13.61
C TYR A 134 9.32 2.38 14.88
N ARG A 135 9.57 3.55 15.46
CA ARG A 135 10.37 3.70 16.69
C ARG A 135 9.76 2.99 17.89
N GLU A 136 8.44 2.85 17.96
CA GLU A 136 7.75 2.12 19.02
C GLU A 136 7.86 0.60 18.79
N ASN A 137 7.58 0.15 17.57
CA ASN A 137 7.61 -1.27 17.23
C ASN A 137 8.09 -1.53 15.78
N PRO A 138 9.38 -1.86 15.58
CA PRO A 138 9.93 -2.18 14.25
C PRO A 138 9.36 -3.45 13.59
N ALA A 139 8.57 -4.24 14.31
CA ALA A 139 7.87 -5.41 13.78
C ALA A 139 6.42 -5.09 13.38
N GLU A 140 5.83 -4.00 13.87
CA GLU A 140 4.44 -3.61 13.61
C GLU A 140 4.31 -2.08 13.58
N PHE A 141 4.33 -1.49 12.37
CA PHE A 141 4.38 -0.04 12.20
C PHE A 141 3.68 0.45 10.93
N THR A 142 3.28 1.70 10.92
CA THR A 142 2.75 2.40 9.74
C THR A 142 3.62 3.61 9.43
N CYS A 143 3.96 3.80 8.16
CA CYS A 143 4.76 4.91 7.68
C CYS A 143 4.19 5.46 6.36
N GLU A 144 4.68 6.64 5.99
CA GLU A 144 4.49 7.21 4.67
C GLU A 144 5.82 7.20 3.91
N VAL A 145 5.76 6.88 2.62
CA VAL A 145 6.90 6.94 1.69
C VAL A 145 6.54 7.72 0.43
N GLU A 146 7.53 8.22 -0.30
CA GLU A 146 7.32 9.20 -1.36
C GLU A 146 6.84 8.54 -2.66
N ASP A 147 7.54 7.50 -3.12
CA ASP A 147 7.31 6.93 -4.44
C ASP A 147 7.36 5.39 -4.51
N GLU A 148 7.19 4.85 -5.73
CA GLU A 148 7.26 3.41 -6.01
C GLU A 148 8.62 2.77 -5.63
N TRP A 149 9.72 3.51 -5.80
CA TRP A 149 11.07 3.01 -5.47
C TRP A 149 11.22 2.86 -3.97
N ASP A 150 10.69 3.79 -3.19
CA ASP A 150 10.71 3.71 -1.74
C ASP A 150 9.85 2.54 -1.24
N VAL A 151 8.64 2.36 -1.79
CA VAL A 151 7.80 1.20 -1.49
C VAL A 151 8.53 -0.09 -1.83
N THR A 152 9.13 -0.18 -3.02
CA THR A 152 9.87 -1.37 -3.46
C THR A 152 11.05 -1.67 -2.53
N THR A 153 11.75 -0.63 -2.08
CA THR A 153 12.88 -0.76 -1.15
C THR A 153 12.41 -1.24 0.22
N LEU A 154 11.32 -0.68 0.75
CA LEU A 154 10.71 -1.12 1.99
C LEU A 154 10.27 -2.59 1.91
N LEU A 155 9.56 -2.95 0.83
CA LEU A 155 9.12 -4.33 0.58
C LEU A 155 10.32 -5.29 0.57
N ARG A 156 11.44 -4.90 -0.02
CA ARG A 156 12.66 -5.70 0.00
C ARG A 156 13.19 -5.91 1.43
N PHE A 157 13.22 -4.88 2.26
CA PHE A 157 13.65 -5.00 3.66
C PHE A 157 12.72 -5.89 4.49
N VAL A 158 11.41 -5.86 4.23
CA VAL A 158 10.44 -6.58 5.07
C VAL A 158 10.17 -8.01 4.61
N PHE A 159 10.29 -8.30 3.31
CA PHE A 159 10.09 -9.65 2.77
C PHE A 159 11.38 -10.48 2.68
N HIS A 160 12.54 -9.87 2.42
CA HIS A 160 13.77 -10.62 2.12
C HIS A 160 14.93 -10.40 3.10
N GLU A 161 14.88 -9.37 3.94
CA GLU A 161 15.92 -9.15 4.95
C GLU A 161 15.49 -9.71 6.33
N PRO A 162 16.35 -10.52 6.97
CA PRO A 162 16.04 -11.21 8.23
C PRO A 162 15.77 -10.26 9.42
#